data_AF-A0A957I5B8-F1
#
_entry.id   AF-A0A957I5B8-F1
#
_cell.length_a   1.000
_cell.length_b   1.000
_cell.length_c   1.000
_cell.angle_alpha   90.00
_cell.angle_beta   90.00
_cell.angle_gamma   90.00
#
_symmetry.space_group_name_H-M   'P 1'
#
loop_
_entity.id
_entity.type
_entity.pdbx_description
1 polymer ?
#
loop_
_entity_poly.entity_id
_entity_poly.type
_entity_poly.pdbx_seq_one_letter_code
_entity_poly.pdbx_strand_id
1 'polypeptide(L)'
;MAEKNIYQELKVALEDFKKFLDDNVAVIRPAFQQLASLIDGIVDVIDLLVNLMNQIKTEIQNLDVSNIQGLSEVSEFTAKITGFLDASADLLPDDAQGTVDNIRSALNVVGGLPSLDEVKQDILDLIDAIVGQLNSLKPA
;
A
#
# COMPACT_ATOMS: atom_id res chain seq x y z
N MET A 1 -8.68 -5.68 19.19
CA MET A 1 -8.79 -5.14 17.82
C MET A 1 -7.86 -6.00 16.98
N ALA A 2 -8.34 -6.65 15.92
CA ALA A 2 -7.41 -7.31 15.00
C ALA A 2 -6.48 -6.23 14.43
N GLU A 3 -5.17 -6.46 14.49
CA GLU A 3 -4.20 -5.61 13.82
C GLU A 3 -4.54 -5.59 12.33
N LYS A 4 -4.65 -4.40 11.72
CA LYS A 4 -4.96 -4.32 10.29
C LYS A 4 -3.79 -4.95 9.53
N ASN A 5 -4.05 -5.86 8.62
CA ASN A 5 -2.98 -6.40 7.80
C ASN A 5 -2.57 -5.39 6.71
N ILE A 6 -1.45 -5.66 6.05
CA ILE A 6 -0.83 -4.74 5.08
C ILE A 6 -1.80 -4.27 3.96
N TYR A 7 -2.73 -5.12 3.51
CA TYR A 7 -3.67 -4.77 2.45
C TYR A 7 -4.79 -3.87 2.98
N GLN A 8 -5.25 -4.11 4.21
CA GLN A 8 -6.21 -3.22 4.88
C GLN A 8 -5.57 -1.86 5.21
N GLU A 9 -4.30 -1.84 5.62
CA GLU A 9 -3.54 -0.60 5.84
C GLU A 9 -3.36 0.18 4.55
N LEU A 10 -3.00 -0.49 3.45
CA LEU A 10 -2.91 0.12 2.13
C LEU A 10 -4.26 0.72 1.71
N LYS A 11 -5.36 -0.04 1.84
CA LYS A 11 -6.70 0.46 1.54
C LYS A 11 -6.99 1.74 2.33
N VAL A 12 -6.75 1.75 3.64
CA VAL A 12 -6.99 2.93 4.50
C VAL A 12 -6.15 4.13 4.08
N ALA A 13 -4.87 3.92 3.79
CA ALA A 13 -3.99 4.99 3.33
C ALA A 13 -4.47 5.59 1.99
N LEU A 14 -4.96 4.74 1.08
CA LEU A 14 -5.54 5.16 -0.19
C LEU A 14 -6.87 5.91 0.00
N GLU A 15 -7.74 5.43 0.91
CA GLU A 15 -8.99 6.13 1.26
C GLU A 15 -8.72 7.54 1.81
N ASP A 16 -7.79 7.66 2.75
CA ASP A 16 -7.40 8.94 3.33
C ASP A 16 -6.80 9.89 2.29
N PHE A 17 -5.92 9.38 1.42
CA PHE A 17 -5.32 10.19 0.37
C PHE A 17 -6.34 10.63 -0.69
N LYS A 18 -7.21 9.72 -1.14
CA LYS A 18 -8.31 10.04 -2.04
C LYS A 18 -9.22 11.10 -1.42
N LYS A 19 -9.58 10.94 -0.14
CA LYS A 19 -10.41 11.91 0.58
C LYS A 19 -9.77 13.30 0.58
N PHE A 20 -8.47 13.38 0.86
CA PHE A 20 -7.74 14.65 0.78
C PHE A 20 -7.84 15.26 -0.62
N LEU A 21 -7.67 14.48 -1.68
CA LEU A 21 -7.79 14.96 -3.05
C LEU A 21 -9.23 15.39 -3.38
N ASP A 22 -10.25 14.59 -3.04
CA ASP A 22 -11.67 14.93 -3.22
C ASP A 22 -12.01 16.29 -2.58
N ASP A 23 -11.58 16.48 -1.33
CA ASP A 23 -11.90 17.67 -0.54
C ASP A 23 -11.15 18.92 -1.02
N ASN A 24 -9.97 18.76 -1.65
CA ASN A 24 -9.05 19.88 -1.90
C ASN A 24 -8.67 20.11 -3.38
N VAL A 25 -9.00 19.22 -4.32
CA VAL A 25 -8.53 19.32 -5.72
C VAL A 25 -8.90 20.66 -6.38
N ALA A 26 -10.08 21.21 -6.07
CA ALA A 26 -10.54 22.49 -6.62
C ALA A 26 -9.69 23.68 -6.13
N VAL A 27 -9.12 23.58 -4.93
CA VAL A 27 -8.24 24.60 -4.34
C VAL A 27 -6.79 24.39 -4.79
N ILE A 28 -6.33 23.13 -4.85
CA ILE A 28 -4.95 22.77 -5.20
C ILE A 28 -4.67 23.04 -6.68
N ARG A 29 -5.61 22.71 -7.58
CA ARG A 29 -5.43 22.82 -9.03
C ARG A 29 -4.91 24.19 -9.50
N PRO A 30 -5.53 25.34 -9.15
CA PRO A 30 -5.03 26.63 -9.60
C PRO A 30 -3.64 26.95 -9.04
N ALA A 31 -3.35 26.57 -7.80
CA ALA A 31 -2.02 26.75 -7.21
C ALA A 31 -0.97 25.89 -7.94
N PHE A 32 -1.32 24.63 -8.24
CA PHE A 32 -0.45 23.71 -8.97
C PHE A 32 -0.14 24.22 -10.38
N GLN A 33 -1.14 24.74 -11.09
CA GLN A 33 -0.95 25.32 -12.43
C GLN A 33 -0.02 26.55 -12.40
N GLN A 34 -0.14 27.41 -11.38
CA GLN A 34 0.78 28.53 -11.21
C GLN A 34 2.20 28.04 -10.92
N LEU A 35 2.36 27.06 -10.04
CA LEU A 35 3.68 26.48 -9.74
C LEU A 35 4.30 25.81 -10.98
N ALA A 36 3.48 25.15 -11.80
CA ALA A 36 3.94 24.52 -13.04
C ALA A 36 4.47 25.52 -14.08
N SER A 37 4.02 26.78 -14.04
CA SER A 37 4.58 27.84 -14.88
C SER A 37 5.90 28.44 -14.34
N LEU A 38 6.26 28.15 -13.08
CA LEU A 38 7.39 28.75 -12.38
C LEU A 38 8.52 27.76 -12.08
N ILE A 39 8.18 26.49 -11.90
CA ILE A 39 9.09 25.43 -11.47
C ILE A 39 9.02 24.30 -12.49
N ASP A 40 10.08 24.16 -13.27
CA ASP A 40 10.28 23.00 -14.14
C ASP A 40 10.34 21.73 -13.28
N GLY A 41 9.53 20.73 -13.63
CA GLY A 41 9.53 19.41 -12.98
C GLY A 41 8.45 19.19 -11.91
N ILE A 42 7.62 20.20 -11.55
CA ILE A 42 6.50 19.93 -10.62
C ILE A 42 5.48 18.95 -11.23
N VAL A 43 5.29 18.99 -12.56
CA VAL A 43 4.46 18.02 -13.29
C VAL A 43 5.08 16.62 -13.22
N ASP A 44 6.40 16.50 -13.27
CA ASP A 44 7.10 15.22 -13.16
C ASP A 44 6.82 14.53 -11.82
N VAL A 45 6.63 15.31 -10.75
CA VAL A 45 6.23 14.76 -9.44
C VAL A 45 4.87 14.06 -9.56
N ILE A 46 3.89 14.66 -10.24
CA ILE A 46 2.60 14.00 -10.48
C ILE A 46 2.80 12.73 -11.29
N ASP A 47 3.58 12.78 -12.36
CA ASP A 47 3.78 11.62 -13.22
C ASP A 47 4.51 10.48 -12.49
N LEU A 48 5.49 10.78 -11.63
CA LEU A 48 6.14 9.80 -10.77
C LEU A 48 5.16 9.16 -9.78
N LEU A 49 4.28 9.94 -9.16
CA LEU A 49 3.23 9.39 -8.29
C LEU A 49 2.25 8.51 -9.07
N VAL A 50 1.79 8.97 -10.24
CA VAL A 50 0.89 8.18 -11.11
C VAL A 50 1.56 6.87 -11.51
N ASN A 51 2.84 6.88 -11.86
CA ASN A 51 3.60 5.69 -12.20
C ASN A 51 3.70 4.72 -11.02
N LEU A 52 4.02 5.21 -9.82
CA LEU A 52 4.07 4.39 -8.61
C LEU A 52 2.69 3.76 -8.32
N MET A 53 1.62 4.53 -8.42
CA MET A 53 0.25 4.04 -8.23
C MET A 53 -0.11 2.93 -9.22
N ASN A 54 0.25 3.09 -10.49
CA ASN A 54 0.04 2.06 -11.51
C ASN A 54 0.90 0.79 -11.30
N GLN A 55 2.12 0.95 -10.76
CA GLN A 55 2.95 -0.20 -10.38
C GLN A 55 2.32 -0.97 -9.22
N ILE A 56 1.87 -0.28 -8.16
CA ILE A 56 1.15 -0.90 -7.04
C ILE A 56 -0.11 -1.60 -7.56
N LYS A 57 -0.88 -0.96 -8.45
CA LYS A 57 -2.05 -1.56 -9.09
C LYS A 57 -1.69 -2.88 -9.78
N THR A 58 -0.62 -2.88 -10.57
CA THR A 58 -0.15 -4.05 -11.32
C THR A 58 0.22 -5.19 -10.36
N GLU A 59 0.99 -4.91 -9.31
CA GLU A 59 1.35 -5.91 -8.30
C GLU A 59 0.11 -6.50 -7.62
N ILE A 60 -0.85 -5.66 -7.19
CA ILE A 60 -2.10 -6.13 -6.57
C ILE A 60 -2.95 -6.96 -7.54
N GLN A 61 -3.02 -6.56 -8.83
CA GLN A 61 -3.75 -7.34 -9.85
C GLN A 61 -3.14 -8.73 -10.03
N ASN A 62 -1.81 -8.82 -10.07
CA ASN A 62 -1.06 -10.07 -10.27
C ASN A 62 -1.19 -11.05 -9.09
N LEU A 63 -1.59 -10.60 -7.90
CA LEU A 63 -1.83 -11.46 -6.76
C LEU A 63 -3.15 -12.23 -6.92
N ASP A 64 -3.07 -13.50 -7.34
CA ASP A 64 -4.19 -14.43 -7.32
C ASP A 64 -4.06 -15.38 -6.12
N VAL A 65 -4.83 -15.11 -5.07
CA VAL A 65 -4.84 -15.93 -3.84
C VAL A 65 -5.91 -17.00 -3.86
N SER A 66 -6.87 -16.92 -4.79
CA SER A 66 -8.04 -17.81 -4.87
C SER A 66 -7.66 -19.26 -5.19
N ASN A 67 -6.52 -19.47 -5.83
CA ASN A 67 -6.02 -20.78 -6.25
C ASN A 67 -4.93 -21.35 -5.32
N ILE A 68 -4.59 -20.68 -4.22
CA ILE A 68 -3.54 -21.13 -3.30
C ILE A 68 -4.11 -22.21 -2.36
N GLN A 69 -3.88 -23.48 -2.70
CA GLN A 69 -4.10 -24.59 -1.76
C GLN A 69 -3.19 -24.44 -0.54
N GLY A 70 -3.75 -24.64 0.65
CA GLY A 70 -2.99 -24.57 1.91
C GLY A 70 -2.86 -23.15 2.49
N LEU A 71 -3.58 -22.15 1.97
CA LEU A 71 -3.47 -20.76 2.43
C LEU A 71 -3.84 -20.60 3.92
N SER A 72 -4.76 -21.42 4.43
CA SER A 72 -5.10 -21.47 5.86
C SER A 72 -3.93 -21.95 6.70
N GLU A 73 -3.27 -23.03 6.28
CA GLU A 73 -2.11 -23.61 6.94
C GLU A 73 -0.90 -22.66 6.89
N VAL A 74 -0.73 -21.92 5.79
CA VAL A 74 0.28 -20.85 5.67
C VAL A 74 -0.03 -19.71 6.64
N SER A 75 -1.31 -19.37 6.84
CA SER A 75 -1.73 -18.37 7.83
C SER A 75 -1.46 -18.82 9.26
N GLU A 76 -1.70 -20.09 9.57
CA GLU A 76 -1.34 -20.67 10.88
C GLU A 76 0.18 -20.72 11.08
N PHE A 77 0.94 -21.06 10.04
CA PHE A 77 2.39 -21.07 10.08
C PHE A 77 2.97 -19.68 10.33
N THR A 78 2.47 -18.65 9.62
CA THR A 78 2.88 -17.25 9.83
C THR A 78 2.60 -16.81 11.27
N ALA A 79 1.42 -17.11 11.81
CA ALA A 79 1.09 -16.81 13.21
C ALA A 79 2.04 -17.49 14.22
N LYS A 80 2.43 -18.76 13.96
CA LYS A 80 3.38 -19.49 14.82
C LYS A 80 4.79 -18.89 14.76
N ILE A 81 5.26 -18.46 13.60
CA ILE A 81 6.57 -17.78 13.50
C ILE A 81 6.53 -16.46 14.25
N THR A 82 5.48 -15.65 14.08
CA THR A 82 5.35 -14.39 14.83
C THR A 82 5.43 -14.63 16.33
N GLY A 83 4.67 -15.60 16.84
CA GLY A 83 4.73 -15.97 18.27
C GLY A 83 6.10 -16.48 18.72
N PHE A 84 6.83 -17.21 17.86
CA PHE A 84 8.21 -17.61 18.14
C PHE A 84 9.16 -16.41 18.21
N LEU A 85 9.09 -15.49 17.24
CA LEU A 85 9.94 -14.30 17.21
C LEU A 85 9.69 -13.41 18.44
N ASP A 86 8.43 -13.20 18.80
CA ASP A 86 8.05 -12.39 19.96
C ASP A 86 8.53 -13.02 21.27
N ALA A 87 8.41 -14.33 21.44
CA ALA A 87 8.92 -15.04 22.61
C ALA A 87 10.45 -15.06 22.69
N SER A 88 11.12 -14.98 21.54
CA SER A 88 12.58 -14.96 21.45
C SER A 88 13.19 -13.56 21.50
N ALA A 89 12.38 -12.50 21.46
CA ALA A 89 12.84 -11.11 21.26
C ALA A 89 13.95 -10.70 22.24
N ASP A 90 13.80 -11.03 23.53
CA ASP A 90 14.78 -10.67 24.58
C ASP A 90 16.03 -11.57 24.59
N LEU A 91 16.04 -12.64 23.81
CA LEU A 91 17.15 -13.61 23.72
C LEU A 91 17.99 -13.42 22.45
N LEU A 92 17.52 -12.60 21.52
CA LEU A 92 18.18 -12.37 20.25
C LEU A 92 19.35 -11.38 20.44
N PRO A 93 20.50 -11.64 19.81
CA PRO A 93 21.59 -10.67 19.80
C PRO A 93 21.22 -9.47 18.93
N ASP A 94 21.77 -8.30 19.25
CA ASP A 94 21.43 -7.04 18.56
C ASP A 94 21.64 -7.09 17.04
N ASP A 95 22.60 -7.88 16.56
CA ASP A 95 22.90 -8.06 15.14
C ASP A 95 21.87 -8.95 14.40
N ALA A 96 21.03 -9.69 15.13
CA ALA A 96 19.94 -10.47 14.56
C ALA A 96 18.70 -9.61 14.24
N GLN A 97 18.60 -8.38 14.76
CA GLN A 97 17.40 -7.55 14.63
C GLN A 97 17.00 -7.30 13.17
N GLY A 98 17.96 -7.01 12.30
CA GLY A 98 17.68 -6.81 10.87
C GLY A 98 17.13 -8.07 10.18
N THR A 99 17.53 -9.27 10.63
CA THR A 99 16.97 -10.52 10.12
C THR A 99 15.53 -10.70 10.61
N VAL A 100 15.25 -10.39 11.88
CA VAL A 100 13.90 -10.44 12.46
C VAL A 100 12.95 -9.51 11.73
N ASP A 101 13.37 -8.30 11.43
CA ASP A 101 12.55 -7.31 10.73
C ASP A 101 12.21 -7.76 9.31
N ASN A 102 13.17 -8.36 8.60
CA ASN A 102 12.94 -8.94 7.27
C ASN A 102 11.92 -10.10 7.33
N ILE A 103 12.04 -10.99 8.33
CA ILE A 103 11.08 -12.08 8.51
C ILE A 103 9.70 -11.48 8.79
N ARG A 104 9.56 -10.54 9.74
CA ARG A 104 8.28 -9.91 10.07
C ARG A 104 7.63 -9.23 8.85
N SER A 105 8.42 -8.53 8.04
CA SER A 105 7.92 -7.92 6.79
C SER A 105 7.31 -8.98 5.86
N ALA A 106 7.99 -10.11 5.66
CA ALA A 106 7.48 -11.20 4.84
C ALA A 106 6.22 -11.85 5.45
N LEU A 107 6.18 -12.05 6.78
CA LEU A 107 5.01 -12.61 7.46
C LEU A 107 3.79 -11.69 7.34
N ASN A 108 3.97 -10.37 7.38
CA ASN A 108 2.87 -9.40 7.26
C ASN A 108 2.23 -9.43 5.87
N VAL A 109 3.04 -9.60 4.81
CA VAL A 109 2.53 -9.78 3.45
C VAL A 109 1.74 -11.07 3.33
N VAL A 110 2.35 -12.19 3.72
CA VAL A 110 1.77 -13.52 3.57
C VAL A 110 0.52 -13.70 4.44
N GLY A 111 0.58 -13.27 5.70
CA GLY A 111 -0.55 -13.31 6.63
C GLY A 111 -1.70 -12.38 6.25
N GLY A 112 -1.45 -11.38 5.41
CA GLY A 112 -2.49 -10.50 4.86
C GLY A 112 -3.25 -11.08 3.67
N LEU A 113 -2.66 -12.04 2.95
CA LEU A 113 -3.23 -12.62 1.72
C LEU A 113 -4.67 -13.15 1.87
N PRO A 114 -5.07 -13.80 2.98
CA PRO A 114 -6.44 -14.28 3.14
C PRO A 114 -7.50 -13.16 3.06
N SER A 115 -7.14 -11.94 3.45
CA SER A 115 -8.05 -10.79 3.37
C SER A 115 -8.00 -10.06 2.04
N LEU A 116 -7.03 -10.39 1.18
CA LEU A 116 -6.80 -9.65 -0.06
C LEU A 116 -8.04 -9.70 -0.95
N ASP A 117 -8.68 -10.86 -1.11
CA ASP A 117 -9.88 -10.99 -1.95
C ASP A 117 -11.02 -10.06 -1.53
N GLU A 118 -11.13 -9.75 -0.23
CA GLU A 118 -12.18 -8.86 0.30
C GLU A 118 -11.92 -7.38 0.00
N VAL A 119 -10.65 -6.98 -0.11
CA VAL A 119 -10.25 -5.57 -0.28
C VAL A 119 -9.60 -5.26 -1.62
N LYS A 120 -9.32 -6.28 -2.44
CA LYS A 120 -8.58 -6.16 -3.71
C LYS A 120 -9.26 -5.19 -4.65
N GLN A 121 -10.55 -5.37 -4.90
CA GLN A 121 -11.29 -4.50 -5.81
C GLN A 121 -11.34 -3.06 -5.29
N ASP A 122 -11.57 -2.87 -3.99
CA ASP A 122 -11.56 -1.54 -3.36
C ASP A 122 -10.21 -0.83 -3.56
N ILE A 123 -9.10 -1.53 -3.35
CA ILE A 123 -7.74 -0.98 -3.57
C ILE A 123 -7.57 -0.55 -5.03
N LEU A 124 -7.98 -1.39 -5.98
CA LEU A 124 -7.87 -1.10 -7.42
C LEU A 124 -8.70 0.13 -7.81
N ASP A 125 -9.92 0.22 -7.32
CA ASP A 125 -10.83 1.34 -7.60
C ASP A 125 -10.33 2.65 -6.97
N LEU A 126 -9.78 2.58 -5.74
CA LEU A 126 -9.15 3.73 -5.08
C LEU A 126 -7.94 4.24 -5.86
N ILE A 127 -7.07 3.33 -6.32
CA ILE A 127 -5.92 3.70 -7.15
C ILE A 127 -6.38 4.42 -8.42
N ASP A 128 -7.37 3.87 -9.13
CA ASP A 128 -7.88 4.48 -10.37
C ASP A 128 -8.47 5.86 -10.14
N ALA A 129 -9.22 6.04 -9.05
CA ALA A 129 -9.78 7.34 -8.69
C ALA A 129 -8.68 8.37 -8.36
N ILE A 130 -7.67 7.99 -7.56
CA ILE A 130 -6.54 8.86 -7.22
C ILE A 130 -5.75 9.25 -8.47
N VAL A 131 -5.44 8.29 -9.35
CA VAL A 131 -4.75 8.55 -10.61
C VAL A 131 -5.54 9.53 -11.48
N GLY A 132 -6.86 9.37 -11.56
CA GLY A 132 -7.73 10.34 -12.26
C GLY A 132 -7.62 11.75 -11.67
N GLN A 133 -7.64 11.88 -10.34
CA GLN A 133 -7.54 13.17 -9.66
C GLN A 133 -6.16 13.82 -9.82
N LEU A 134 -5.08 13.06 -9.67
CA LEU A 134 -3.71 13.51 -9.89
C LEU A 134 -3.53 14.02 -11.32
N ASN A 135 -4.03 13.30 -12.32
CA ASN A 135 -3.97 13.76 -13.70
C ASN A 135 -4.77 15.06 -13.92
N SER A 136 -5.85 15.28 -13.17
CA SER A 136 -6.64 16.52 -13.25
C SER A 136 -5.93 17.76 -12.68
N LEU A 137 -4.82 17.59 -11.95
CA LEU A 137 -4.02 18.70 -11.43
C LEU A 137 -3.04 19.23 -12.48
N LYS A 138 -2.71 18.45 -13.50
CA LYS A 138 -1.80 18.86 -14.56
C LYS A 138 -2.38 20.03 -15.36
N PRO A 139 -1.54 20.95 -15.85
CA PRO A 139 -1.95 21.93 -16.85
C PRO A 139 -2.55 21.23 -18.08
N ALA A 140 -3.57 21.84 -18.68
CA ALA A 140 -4.19 21.35 -19.91
C ALA A 140 -3.31 21.62 -21.13
#